data_AF-A0A537TIH6-F1
#
_entry.id   AF-A0A537TIH6-F1
#
_cell.length_a   1.000
_cell.length_b   1.000
_cell.length_c   1.000
_cell.angle_alpha   90.00
_cell.angle_beta   90.00
_cell.angle_gamma   90.00
#
_symmetry.space_group_name_H-M   'P 1'
#
loop_
_entity.id
_entity.type
_entity.pdbx_description
1 polymer ?
#
loop_
_entity_poly.entity_id
_entity_poly.type
_entity_poly.pdbx_seq_one_letter_code
_entity_poly.pdbx_strand_id
1 'polypeptide(L)'
;MTSRSQTTLHRAGGRFFEWKAIKGQKAKQPYAIAMKDGAPFGIAGIWENWKEPASGEWIRTFAIITTDSNELVADIHDRMPVILAPTDYARWLGEEPDPRDLMRPFPADLMRMWPISTRVNKPENDDPSIIEPIELATDAA
;
A
#
# COMPACT_ATOMS: atom_id res chain seq x y z
N MET A 1 -15.91 -22.80 -17.71
CA MET A 1 -14.94 -21.76 -17.30
C MET A 1 -15.50 -21.06 -16.08
N THR A 2 -15.26 -21.60 -14.90
CA THR A 2 -15.63 -20.95 -13.64
C THR A 2 -14.61 -19.84 -13.41
N SER A 3 -15.08 -18.60 -13.31
CA SER A 3 -14.28 -17.44 -12.91
C SER A 3 -13.63 -17.75 -11.56
N ARG A 4 -12.36 -18.16 -11.55
CA ARG A 4 -11.59 -18.29 -10.32
C ARG A 4 -11.29 -16.87 -9.90
N SER A 5 -11.81 -16.43 -8.76
CA SER A 5 -11.37 -15.21 -8.11
C SER A 5 -9.87 -15.34 -7.83
N GLN A 6 -9.02 -14.80 -8.70
CA GLN A 6 -7.56 -14.87 -8.57
C GLN A 6 -7.11 -13.77 -7.61
N THR A 7 -7.36 -13.97 -6.32
CA THR A 7 -6.94 -13.07 -5.26
C THR A 7 -5.57 -13.49 -4.71
N THR A 8 -4.84 -12.51 -4.19
CA THR A 8 -3.53 -12.69 -3.53
C THR A 8 -3.45 -11.78 -2.31
N LEU A 9 -2.70 -12.22 -1.30
CA LEU A 9 -2.40 -11.45 -0.10
C LEU A 9 -0.91 -11.13 -0.09
N HIS A 10 -0.57 -9.85 -0.18
CA HIS A 10 0.83 -9.41 -0.11
C HIS A 10 1.14 -8.96 1.31
N ARG A 11 2.14 -9.61 1.92
CA ARG A 11 2.74 -9.10 3.15
C ARG A 11 3.52 -7.83 2.81
N ALA A 12 3.03 -6.67 3.25
CA ALA A 12 3.84 -5.46 3.21
C ALA A 12 4.99 -5.59 4.21
N GLY A 13 6.13 -4.93 3.96
CA GLY A 13 7.29 -4.86 4.88
C GLY A 13 7.00 -4.13 6.20
N GLY A 14 5.74 -4.08 6.62
CA GLY A 14 5.22 -3.30 7.73
C GLY A 14 4.80 -1.89 7.37
N ARG A 15 4.89 -1.49 6.09
CA ARG A 15 4.60 -0.12 5.64
C ARG A 15 4.39 0.01 4.13
N PHE A 16 3.75 1.11 3.74
CA PHE A 16 3.75 1.65 2.38
C PHE A 16 4.17 3.12 2.42
N PHE A 17 4.50 3.68 1.25
CA PHE A 17 4.94 5.07 1.11
C PHE A 17 3.94 5.85 0.27
N GLU A 18 3.75 7.12 0.60
CA GLU A 18 2.97 8.01 -0.24
C GLU A 18 3.47 9.47 -0.20
N TRP A 19 3.23 10.23 -1.26
CA TRP A 19 3.86 11.53 -1.50
C TRP A 19 2.86 12.68 -1.45
N LYS A 20 2.93 13.49 -0.39
CA LYS A 20 2.12 14.71 -0.23
C LYS A 20 2.59 15.79 -1.20
N ALA A 21 1.67 16.34 -1.99
CA ALA A 21 1.94 17.54 -2.77
C ALA A 21 2.12 18.75 -1.84
N ILE A 22 3.19 19.53 -2.04
CA ILE A 22 3.42 20.79 -1.32
C ILE A 22 2.98 21.94 -2.23
N LYS A 23 2.13 22.83 -1.71
CA LYS A 23 1.60 23.97 -2.48
C LYS A 23 2.74 24.84 -2.99
N GLY A 24 2.74 25.12 -4.30
CA GLY A 24 3.76 25.96 -4.94
C GLY A 24 5.12 25.29 -5.17
N GLN A 25 5.27 24.01 -4.83
CA GLN A 25 6.49 23.23 -5.08
C GLN A 25 6.22 22.08 -6.05
N LYS A 26 7.19 21.81 -6.92
CA LYS A 26 7.18 20.60 -7.77
C LYS A 26 7.55 19.35 -6.98
N ALA A 27 8.40 19.50 -5.97
CA ALA A 27 8.78 18.41 -5.09
C ALA A 27 7.60 18.02 -4.19
N LYS A 28 7.48 16.72 -3.94
CA LYS A 28 6.52 16.16 -2.98
C LYS A 28 7.24 15.68 -1.73
N GLN A 29 6.57 15.77 -0.59
CA GLN A 29 7.06 15.23 0.68
C GLN A 29 6.64 13.77 0.81
N PRO A 30 7.58 12.80 0.86
CA PRO A 30 7.25 11.41 1.14
C PRO A 30 6.90 11.18 2.60
N TYR A 31 5.96 10.27 2.82
CA TYR A 31 5.56 9.77 4.13
C TYR A 31 5.64 8.25 4.13
N ALA A 32 6.04 7.69 5.27
CA ALA A 32 5.84 6.27 5.57
C ALA A 32 4.54 6.09 6.36
N ILE A 33 3.76 5.07 6.01
CA ILE A 33 2.51 4.71 6.68
C ILE A 33 2.59 3.25 7.14
N ALA A 34 2.28 3.00 8.41
CA ALA A 34 2.37 1.67 9.05
C ALA A 34 1.29 1.47 10.13
N MET A 35 1.18 0.26 10.67
CA MET A 35 0.40 -0.01 11.88
C MET A 35 1.06 0.64 13.11
N LYS A 36 0.25 1.12 14.07
CA LYS A 36 0.75 1.74 15.31
C LYS A 36 1.59 0.79 16.17
N ASP A 37 1.21 -0.47 16.19
CA ASP A 37 1.90 -1.53 16.93
C ASP A 37 3.16 -2.07 16.22
N GLY A 38 3.46 -1.56 15.02
CA GLY A 38 4.58 -2.01 14.19
C GLY A 38 4.38 -3.37 13.53
N ALA A 39 3.19 -3.97 13.65
CA ALA A 39 2.89 -5.26 13.05
C ALA A 39 2.87 -5.18 11.52
N PRO A 40 3.27 -6.25 10.82
CA PRO A 40 3.03 -6.36 9.38
C PRO A 40 1.53 -6.51 9.10
N PHE A 41 1.12 -6.10 7.92
CA PHE A 41 -0.26 -6.20 7.45
C PHE A 41 -0.32 -6.80 6.05
N GLY A 42 -1.49 -7.36 5.72
CA GLY A 42 -1.79 -7.92 4.43
C GLY A 42 -2.47 -6.90 3.52
N ILE A 43 -2.05 -6.83 2.26
CA ILE A 43 -2.67 -6.00 1.23
C ILE A 43 -3.42 -6.91 0.25
N ALA A 44 -4.66 -6.57 -0.04
CA ALA A 44 -5.49 -7.22 -1.04
C ALA A 44 -4.91 -6.97 -2.44
N GLY A 45 -4.73 -8.05 -3.20
CA GLY A 45 -4.35 -7.97 -4.60
C GLY A 45 -5.06 -9.02 -5.45
N ILE A 46 -4.94 -8.85 -6.76
CA ILE A 46 -5.30 -9.85 -7.77
C ILE A 46 -4.06 -10.28 -8.52
N TRP A 47 -4.09 -11.48 -9.09
CA TRP A 47 -2.95 -12.01 -9.86
C TRP A 47 -3.42 -12.72 -11.12
N GLU A 48 -2.51 -12.88 -12.08
CA GLU A 48 -2.78 -13.62 -13.32
C GLU A 48 -1.51 -14.30 -13.83
N ASN A 49 -1.69 -15.43 -14.53
CA ASN A 49 -0.64 -16.03 -15.35
C ASN A 49 -0.83 -15.59 -16.80
N TRP A 50 0.17 -14.93 -17.36
CA TRP A 50 0.22 -14.58 -18.77
C TRP A 50 1.29 -15.41 -19.47
N LYS A 51 0.96 -16.02 -20.61
CA LYS A 51 1.93 -16.75 -21.42
C LYS A 51 2.40 -15.85 -22.55
N GLU A 52 3.69 -15.51 -22.59
CA GLU A 52 4.26 -14.68 -23.64
C GLU A 52 4.12 -15.39 -25.00
N PRO A 53 3.48 -14.78 -26.01
CA PRO A 53 3.26 -15.43 -27.29
C PRO A 53 4.56 -15.76 -28.05
N ALA A 54 5.61 -14.97 -27.87
CA ALA A 54 6.86 -15.09 -28.62
C ALA A 54 7.79 -16.18 -28.05
N SER A 55 8.08 -16.15 -26.74
CA SER A 55 8.94 -17.16 -26.10
C SER A 55 8.18 -18.40 -25.61
N GLY A 56 6.87 -18.29 -25.37
CA GLY A 56 6.09 -19.29 -24.67
C GLY A 56 6.32 -19.33 -23.15
N GLU A 57 7.06 -18.37 -22.60
CA GLU A 57 7.32 -18.24 -21.15
C GLU A 57 6.06 -17.86 -20.38
N TRP A 58 5.90 -18.41 -19.17
CA TRP A 58 4.83 -18.02 -18.25
C TRP A 58 5.31 -16.90 -17.32
N ILE A 59 4.66 -15.75 -17.41
CA ILE A 59 4.84 -14.60 -16.53
C ILE A 59 3.71 -14.57 -15.50
N ARG A 60 4.07 -14.42 -14.22
CA ARG A 60 3.12 -14.23 -13.13
C ARG A 60 3.12 -12.78 -12.72
N THR A 61 1.98 -12.12 -12.85
CA THR A 61 1.82 -10.72 -12.47
C THR A 61 0.78 -10.59 -11.38
N PHE A 62 0.86 -9.51 -10.61
CA PHE A 62 -0.16 -9.15 -9.64
C PHE A 62 -0.40 -7.64 -9.65
N ALA A 63 -1.56 -7.24 -9.16
CA ALA A 63 -1.92 -5.85 -8.94
C ALA A 63 -2.46 -5.69 -7.51
N ILE A 64 -2.08 -4.58 -6.87
CA ILE A 64 -2.63 -4.18 -5.57
C ILE A 64 -3.97 -3.50 -5.79
N ILE A 65 -4.97 -3.89 -5.00
CA ILE A 65 -6.27 -3.22 -4.96
C ILE A 65 -6.17 -2.00 -4.05
N THR A 66 -6.81 -0.92 -4.50
CA THR A 66 -6.84 0.37 -3.85
C THR A 66 -8.28 0.80 -3.62
N THR A 67 -8.49 1.55 -2.55
CA THR A 67 -9.77 2.11 -2.11
C THR A 67 -9.58 3.60 -1.78
N ASP A 68 -10.65 4.27 -1.36
CA ASP A 68 -10.56 5.66 -0.88
C ASP A 68 -9.62 5.74 0.33
N SER A 69 -8.99 6.90 0.51
CA SER A 69 -8.21 7.16 1.72
C SER A 69 -9.08 7.18 2.98
N ASN A 70 -8.52 6.73 4.10
CA ASN A 70 -9.06 7.03 5.42
C ASN A 70 -8.65 8.44 5.86
N GLU A 71 -9.10 8.88 7.04
CA GLU A 71 -8.85 10.22 7.57
C GLU A 71 -7.36 10.54 7.72
N LEU A 72 -6.52 9.54 8.00
CA LEU A 72 -5.07 9.71 8.14
C LEU A 72 -4.38 9.93 6.78
N VAL A 73 -4.75 9.15 5.76
CA VAL A 73 -4.11 9.20 4.45
C VAL A 73 -4.68 10.33 3.59
N ALA A 74 -5.92 10.74 3.81
CA ALA A 74 -6.59 11.83 3.09
C ALA A 74 -5.83 13.16 3.17
N ASP A 75 -5.03 13.35 4.22
CA ASP A 75 -4.14 14.51 4.38
C ASP A 75 -3.04 14.59 3.31
N ILE A 76 -2.73 13.48 2.63
CA ILE A 76 -1.62 13.37 1.69
C ILE A 76 -1.99 12.80 0.32
N HIS A 77 -3.01 11.95 0.22
CA HIS A 77 -3.46 11.31 -1.02
C HIS A 77 -4.91 10.86 -0.91
N ASP A 78 -5.63 10.83 -2.04
CA ASP A 78 -7.05 10.44 -2.11
C ASP A 78 -7.31 8.94 -1.99
N ARG A 79 -6.28 8.10 -2.05
CA ARG A 79 -6.37 6.64 -2.21
C ARG A 79 -5.39 5.94 -1.28
N MET A 80 -5.73 4.73 -0.88
CA MET A 80 -4.83 3.85 -0.13
C MET A 80 -4.99 2.39 -0.59
N PRO A 81 -4.01 1.52 -0.32
CA PRO A 81 -4.18 0.09 -0.52
C PRO A 81 -5.32 -0.45 0.34
N VAL A 82 -6.05 -1.45 -0.17
CA VAL A 82 -6.98 -2.23 0.66
C VAL A 82 -6.16 -3.10 1.59
N ILE A 83 -6.11 -2.72 2.87
CA ILE A 83 -5.45 -3.47 3.93
C ILE A 83 -6.47 -4.40 4.58
N LEU A 84 -6.11 -5.68 4.71
CA LEU A 84 -6.97 -6.72 5.26
C LEU A 84 -6.62 -6.99 6.72
N ALA A 85 -7.63 -7.18 7.57
CA ALA A 85 -7.40 -7.68 8.91
C ALA A 85 -6.99 -9.17 8.86
N PRO A 86 -6.18 -9.67 9.82
CA PRO A 86 -5.78 -11.07 9.85
C PRO A 86 -6.94 -12.07 9.83
N THR A 87 -8.08 -11.70 10.41
CA THR A 87 -9.31 -12.50 10.43
C THR A 87 -9.95 -12.67 9.05
N ASP A 88 -9.65 -11.77 8.10
CA ASP A 88 -10.25 -11.74 6.77
C ASP A 88 -9.39 -12.41 5.69
N TYR A 89 -8.16 -12.83 6.03
CA TYR A 89 -7.23 -13.41 5.05
C TYR A 89 -7.77 -14.68 4.37
N ALA A 90 -8.36 -15.59 5.15
CA ALA A 90 -8.93 -16.82 4.61
C ALA A 90 -10.11 -16.54 3.68
N ARG A 91 -10.92 -15.52 4.00
CA ARG A 91 -12.03 -15.10 3.17
C ARG A 91 -11.55 -14.45 1.87
N TRP A 92 -10.53 -13.59 1.94
CA TRP A 92 -9.93 -12.96 0.77
C TRP A 92 -9.36 -13.99 -0.21
N LEU A 93 -8.65 -15.00 0.30
CA LEU A 93 -8.02 -16.07 -0.49
C LEU A 93 -8.99 -17.20 -0.90
N GLY A 94 -10.21 -17.19 -0.36
CA GLY A 94 -11.25 -18.19 -0.62
C GLY A 94 -12.18 -17.81 -1.77
N GLU A 95 -13.05 -18.74 -2.15
CA GLU A 95 -14.04 -18.53 -3.22
C GLU A 95 -15.37 -17.98 -2.70
N GLU A 96 -15.76 -18.34 -1.46
CA GLU A 96 -17.00 -17.90 -0.82
C GLU A 96 -16.80 -17.62 0.67
N PRO A 97 -17.49 -16.62 1.25
CA PRO A 97 -18.39 -15.66 0.58
C PRO A 97 -17.62 -14.55 -0.17
N ASP A 98 -18.23 -13.96 -1.22
CA ASP A 98 -17.68 -12.83 -2.01
C ASP A 98 -16.98 -11.79 -1.11
N PRO A 99 -15.67 -11.52 -1.28
CA PRO A 99 -14.90 -10.65 -0.40
C PRO A 99 -14.97 -9.15 -0.77
N ARG A 100 -15.80 -8.72 -1.72
CA ARG A 100 -15.84 -7.31 -2.18
C ARG A 100 -16.16 -6.29 -1.08
N ASP A 101 -16.90 -6.66 -0.05
CA ASP A 101 -17.17 -5.80 1.12
C ASP A 101 -15.91 -5.51 1.96
N LEU A 102 -14.85 -6.29 1.79
CA LEU A 102 -13.55 -6.03 2.41
C LEU A 102 -12.78 -4.91 1.70
N MET A 103 -13.20 -4.47 0.50
CA MET A 103 -12.54 -3.43 -0.30
C MET A 103 -12.85 -2.01 0.19
N ARG A 104 -12.60 -1.75 1.47
CA ARG A 104 -12.90 -0.49 2.17
C ARG A 104 -11.66 0.08 2.86
N PRO A 105 -11.65 1.39 3.19
CA PRO A 105 -10.53 2.00 3.89
C PRO A 105 -10.27 1.32 5.24
N PHE A 106 -8.99 1.20 5.62
CA PHE A 106 -8.60 0.63 6.91
C PHE A 106 -8.78 1.67 8.04
N PRO A 107 -9.11 1.29 9.28
CA PRO A 107 -9.29 2.25 10.37
C PRO A 107 -8.04 3.12 10.62
N ALA A 108 -8.20 4.44 10.53
CA ALA A 108 -7.11 5.41 10.69
C ALA A 108 -6.48 5.38 12.09
N ASP A 109 -7.27 5.08 13.12
CA ASP A 109 -6.85 5.04 14.52
C ASP A 109 -5.90 3.88 14.84
N LEU A 110 -5.80 2.88 13.97
CA LEU A 110 -4.84 1.77 14.08
C LEU A 110 -3.52 2.04 13.34
N MET A 111 -3.44 3.16 12.62
CA MET A 111 -2.33 3.49 11.74
C MET A 111 -1.51 4.69 12.25
N ARG A 112 -0.27 4.78 11.80
CA ARG A 112 0.61 5.93 11.99
C ARG A 112 1.23 6.34 10.67
N MET A 113 1.42 7.64 10.52
CA MET A 113 2.03 8.27 9.35
C MET A 113 3.10 9.26 9.83
N TRP A 114 4.28 9.25 9.20
CA TRP A 114 5.35 10.20 9.53
C TRP A 114 6.14 10.58 8.27
N PRO A 115 6.64 11.83 8.19
CA PRO A 115 7.43 12.29 7.06
C PRO A 115 8.81 11.61 7.07
N ILE A 116 9.30 11.27 5.87
CA ILE A 116 10.62 10.66 5.67
C ILE A 116 11.45 11.47 4.67
N SER A 117 12.73 11.12 4.54
CA SER A 117 13.61 11.78 3.57
C SER A 117 13.22 11.47 2.12
N THR A 118 13.47 12.41 1.21
CA THR A 118 13.38 12.19 -0.25
C THR A 118 14.38 11.16 -0.79
N ARG A 119 15.30 10.64 0.05
CA ARG A 119 16.14 9.47 -0.25
C ARG A 119 15.33 8.30 -0.78
N VAL A 120 14.11 8.07 -0.28
CA VAL A 120 13.21 6.98 -0.71
C VAL A 120 12.85 7.03 -2.21
N ASN A 121 13.01 8.18 -2.87
CA ASN A 121 12.72 8.35 -4.29
C ASN A 121 13.73 7.63 -5.21
N LYS A 122 14.89 7.25 -4.67
CA LYS A 122 15.96 6.56 -5.38
C LYS A 122 15.99 5.10 -4.93
N PRO A 123 15.59 4.13 -5.78
CA PRO A 123 15.53 2.72 -5.40
C PRO A 123 16.87 2.13 -4.95
N GLU A 124 17.99 2.75 -5.30
CA GLU A 124 19.33 2.33 -4.88
C GLU A 124 19.57 2.57 -3.38
N ASN A 125 18.76 3.42 -2.74
CA ASN A 125 18.78 3.61 -1.29
C ASN A 125 17.92 2.53 -0.63
N ASP A 126 18.54 1.42 -0.25
CA ASP A 126 17.91 0.30 0.46
C ASP A 126 18.60 0.04 1.79
N ASP A 127 18.46 1.00 2.70
CA ASP A 127 19.05 0.95 4.03
C ASP A 127 18.02 1.41 5.08
N PRO A 128 18.15 1.00 6.36
CA PRO A 128 17.15 1.33 7.38
C PRO A 128 16.89 2.83 7.57
N SER A 129 17.83 3.71 7.23
CA SER A 129 17.66 5.16 7.41
C SER A 129 16.58 5.77 6.50
N ILE A 130 16.19 5.09 5.41
CA ILE A 130 15.21 5.63 4.44
C ILE A 130 13.81 5.81 5.05
N ILE A 131 13.53 5.13 6.17
CA ILE A 131 12.25 5.21 6.89
C ILE A 131 12.31 6.01 8.18
N GLU A 132 13.48 6.55 8.53
CA GLU A 132 13.61 7.34 9.75
C GLU A 132 12.83 8.66 9.63
N PRO A 133 12.12 9.08 10.69
CA PRO A 133 11.39 10.33 10.68
C PRO A 133 12.31 11.52 10.45
N ILE A 134 11.81 12.49 9.68
CA ILE A 134 12.47 13.80 9.53
C ILE A 134 11.63 14.89 10.20
N GLU A 135 12.28 15.97 10.62
CA GLU A 135 11.59 17.21 10.93
C GLU A 135 11.23 17.91 9.62
N LEU A 136 9.96 18.26 9.45
CA LEU A 136 9.56 19.15 8.36
C LEU A 136 9.96 20.56 8.74
N ALA A 137 10.57 21.28 7.81
CA ALA A 137 10.76 22.72 7.99
C ALA A 137 9.38 23.35 8.22
N THR A 138 9.18 23.98 9.37
CA THR A 138 7.98 24.77 9.61
C THR A 138 8.00 25.92 8.61
N ASP A 139 7.00 26.01 7.75
CA ASP A 139 6.81 27.22 6.95
C ASP A 139 6.65 28.38 7.95
N ALA A 140 7.65 29.26 8.01
CA ALA A 140 7.55 30.49 8.79
C ALA A 140 6.36 31.29 8.23
N ALA A 141 5.32 31.42 9.05
CA ALA A 141 4.14 32.25 8.77
C ALA A 141 4.50 33.73 8.66
#